data_AF-A0A7V2AI64-F1
#
_entry.id   AF-A0A7V2AI64-F1
#
_cell.length_a   1.000
_cell.length_b   1.000
_cell.length_c   1.000
_cell.angle_alpha   90.00
_cell.angle_beta   90.00
_cell.angle_gamma   90.00
#
_symmetry.space_group_name_H-M   'P 1'
#
loop_
_entity.id
_entity.type
_entity.pdbx_description
1 polymer ?
#
loop_
_entity_poly.entity_id
_entity_poly.type
_entity_poly.pdbx_seq_one_letter_code
_entity_poly.pdbx_strand_id
1 'polypeptide(L)'
;AFGAPIVSWPGEFMRGRVTCAFYRKMGIEDLICGNEEEFLKTAYRLAHDKPWRDGLSARIREKSAVLFEDMGVVREMEDFFAWALEEAEKKRRDLSI
;
A
#
# COMPACT_ATOMS: atom_id res chain seq x y z
N ALA A 1 -1.24 13.81 -4.03
CA ALA A 1 -2.36 13.40 -3.15
C ALA A 1 -2.81 14.58 -2.27
N PHE A 2 -4.05 14.57 -1.74
CA PHE A 2 -4.58 15.68 -0.91
C PHE A 2 -4.08 15.73 0.54
N GLY A 3 -3.31 14.73 0.98
CA GLY A 3 -2.82 14.66 2.36
C GLY A 3 -3.88 14.27 3.38
N ALA A 4 -4.93 13.56 2.98
CA ALA A 4 -5.97 13.11 3.91
C ALA A 4 -5.46 11.91 4.72
N PRO A 5 -5.32 12.03 6.06
CA PRO A 5 -5.00 10.88 6.90
C PRO A 5 -6.24 9.99 7.07
N ILE A 6 -6.06 8.68 6.93
CA ILE A 6 -7.09 7.64 7.05
C ILE A 6 -6.54 6.57 7.99
N VAL A 7 -7.29 6.21 9.03
CA VAL A 7 -6.90 5.07 9.88
C VAL A 7 -7.13 3.77 9.10
N SER A 8 -6.12 2.92 9.04
CA SER A 8 -6.14 1.66 8.29
C SER A 8 -5.97 0.47 9.23
N TRP A 9 -6.97 -0.41 9.26
CA TRP A 9 -6.88 -1.71 9.93
C TRP A 9 -6.93 -2.81 8.86
N PRO A 10 -5.77 -3.34 8.42
CA PRO A 10 -5.71 -4.32 7.35
C PRO A 10 -6.39 -5.64 7.74
N GLY A 11 -7.43 -6.01 6.99
CA GLY A 11 -8.10 -7.30 7.12
C GLY A 11 -7.44 -8.42 6.30
N GLU A 12 -8.09 -9.59 6.31
CA GLU A 12 -7.61 -10.83 5.67
C GLU A 12 -7.37 -10.66 4.15
N PHE A 13 -8.30 -10.01 3.46
CA PHE A 13 -8.26 -9.90 2.00
C PHE A 13 -7.34 -8.78 1.51
N MET A 14 -6.71 -8.99 0.35
CA MET A 14 -5.81 -8.01 -0.30
C MET A 14 -6.46 -6.62 -0.44
N ARG A 15 -7.74 -6.56 -0.85
CA ARG A 15 -8.48 -5.29 -1.01
C ARG A 15 -8.54 -4.43 0.27
N GLY A 16 -8.45 -5.06 1.45
CA GLY A 16 -8.41 -4.35 2.73
C GLY A 16 -7.01 -3.81 3.11
N ARG A 17 -5.98 -4.08 2.31
CA ARG A 17 -4.57 -3.80 2.61
C ARG A 17 -3.94 -2.73 1.71
N VAL A 18 -4.72 -2.13 0.81
CA VAL A 18 -4.21 -1.12 -0.14
C VAL A 18 -3.70 0.13 0.60
N THR A 19 -4.50 0.69 1.49
CA THR A 19 -4.11 1.89 2.26
C THR A 19 -2.88 1.64 3.13
N CYS A 20 -2.78 0.48 3.82
CA CYS A 20 -1.59 0.18 4.62
C CYS A 20 -0.33 -0.02 3.76
N ALA A 21 -0.46 -0.55 2.54
CA ALA A 21 0.67 -0.68 1.62
C ALA A 21 1.19 0.70 1.17
N PHE A 22 0.29 1.65 0.86
CA PHE A 22 0.69 3.02 0.53
C PHE A 22 1.38 3.71 1.70
N TYR A 23 0.86 3.54 2.90
CA TYR A 23 1.49 4.07 4.11
C TYR A 23 2.91 3.54 4.33
N ARG A 24 3.11 2.23 4.18
CA ARG A 24 4.44 1.62 4.23
C ARG A 24 5.37 2.15 3.13
N LYS A 25 4.87 2.29 1.89
CA LYS A 25 5.68 2.86 0.78
C LYS A 25 6.08 4.31 1.04
N MET A 26 5.24 5.08 1.73
CA MET A 26 5.55 6.44 2.19
C MET A 26 6.38 6.52 3.48
N GLY A 27 6.62 5.40 4.18
CA GLY A 27 7.29 5.38 5.48
C GLY A 27 6.46 5.99 6.62
N ILE A 28 5.14 5.88 6.57
CA ILE A 28 4.20 6.44 7.57
C ILE A 28 3.43 5.29 8.19
N GLU A 29 3.76 4.87 9.41
CA GLU A 29 3.09 3.73 10.07
C GLU A 29 2.07 4.14 11.14
N ASP A 30 2.02 5.42 11.49
CA ASP A 30 1.21 5.99 12.59
C ASP A 30 -0.30 5.69 12.50
N LEU A 31 -0.80 5.35 11.30
CA LEU A 31 -2.21 5.13 10.98
C LEU A 31 -2.53 3.65 10.67
N ILE A 32 -1.57 2.75 10.81
CA ILE A 32 -1.77 1.31 10.59
C ILE A 32 -2.02 0.64 11.94
N CYS A 33 -3.21 0.09 12.13
CA CYS A 33 -3.61 -0.56 13.38
C CYS A 33 -3.58 -2.09 13.23
N GLY A 34 -3.15 -2.80 14.26
CA GLY A 34 -3.14 -4.27 14.30
C GLY A 34 -4.42 -4.89 14.85
N ASN A 35 -5.22 -4.13 15.59
CA ASN A 35 -6.42 -4.62 16.27
C ASN A 35 -7.47 -3.50 16.47
N GLU A 36 -8.63 -3.89 16.98
CA GLU A 36 -9.76 -3.01 17.23
C GLU A 36 -9.44 -1.87 18.22
N GLU A 37 -8.74 -2.18 19.32
CA GLU A 37 -8.42 -1.20 20.35
C GLU A 37 -7.50 -0.09 19.81
N GLU A 38 -6.48 -0.47 19.04
CA GLU A 38 -5.61 0.47 18.34
C GLU A 38 -6.37 1.31 17.33
N PHE A 39 -7.29 0.71 16.56
CA PHE A 39 -8.13 1.43 15.61
C PHE A 39 -8.96 2.51 16.31
N LEU A 40 -9.65 2.16 17.39
CA LEU A 40 -10.47 3.09 18.17
C LEU A 40 -9.64 4.23 18.76
N LYS A 41 -8.50 3.93 19.38
CA LYS A 41 -7.59 4.95 19.96
C LYS A 41 -7.04 5.89 18.88
N THR A 42 -6.60 5.33 17.75
CA THR A 42 -6.02 6.11 16.64
C THR A 42 -7.07 6.98 15.97
N ALA A 43 -8.27 6.45 15.71
CA ALA A 43 -9.38 7.20 15.14
C ALA A 43 -9.84 8.32 16.07
N TYR A 44 -9.95 8.04 17.38
CA TYR A 44 -10.29 9.04 18.37
C TYR A 44 -9.27 10.17 18.42
N ARG A 45 -7.97 9.83 18.46
CA ARG A 45 -6.90 10.82 18.42
C ARG A 45 -6.93 11.62 17.12
N LEU A 46 -7.11 10.97 15.97
CA LEU A 46 -7.17 11.64 14.67
C LEU A 46 -8.28 12.69 14.61
N ALA A 47 -9.43 12.42 15.25
CA ALA A 47 -10.54 13.36 15.33
C ALA A 47 -10.25 14.57 16.24
N HIS A 48 -9.60 14.35 17.39
CA HIS A 48 -9.50 15.36 18.47
C HIS A 48 -8.14 16.07 18.56
N ASP A 49 -7.05 15.46 18.11
CA ASP A 49 -5.69 16.01 18.14
C ASP A 49 -5.37 16.69 16.79
N LYS A 50 -5.82 17.95 16.65
CA LYS A 50 -5.61 18.74 15.42
C LYS A 50 -4.12 18.91 15.05
N PRO A 51 -3.21 19.28 15.97
CA PRO A 51 -1.79 19.41 15.64
C PRO A 51 -1.18 18.11 15.10
N TRP A 52 -1.49 16.97 15.72
CA TRP A 52 -1.02 15.67 15.23
C TRP A 52 -1.58 15.32 13.85
N ARG A 53 -2.89 15.52 13.65
CA ARG A 53 -3.55 15.33 12.34
C ARG A 53 -2.94 16.19 11.25
N ASP A 54 -2.67 17.46 11.53
CA ASP A 54 -2.09 18.39 10.56
C ASP A 54 -0.65 17.99 10.20
N GLY A 55 0.13 17.52 11.18
CA GLY A 55 1.47 16.96 10.96
C GLY A 55 1.45 15.72 10.06
N LEU A 56 0.51 14.79 10.30
CA LEU A 56 0.30 13.64 9.41
C LEU A 56 -0.09 14.09 7.99
N SER A 57 -1.00 15.05 7.88
CA SER A 57 -1.46 15.57 6.60
C SER A 57 -0.30 16.17 5.79
N ALA A 58 0.60 16.90 6.45
CA ALA A 58 1.81 17.44 5.84
C ALA A 58 2.77 16.33 5.37
N ARG A 59 3.06 15.34 6.23
CA ARG A 59 3.91 14.18 5.89
C ARG A 59 3.36 13.41 4.68
N ILE A 60 2.05 13.18 4.62
CA ILE A 60 1.42 12.49 3.49
C ILE A 60 1.59 13.31 2.20
N ARG A 61 1.36 14.62 2.22
CA ARG A 61 1.59 15.47 1.04
C ARG A 61 3.03 15.38 0.56
N GLU A 62 3.98 15.51 1.48
CA GLU A 62 5.42 15.47 1.21
C GLU A 62 5.85 14.12 0.60
N LYS A 63 5.39 12.99 1.16
CA LYS A 63 5.85 11.66 0.76
C LYS A 63 5.04 11.02 -0.36
N SER A 64 3.84 11.52 -0.69
CA SER A 64 2.93 10.85 -1.62
C SER A 64 3.45 10.67 -3.05
N ALA A 65 4.47 11.42 -3.47
CA ALA A 65 5.05 11.29 -4.81
C ALA A 65 5.55 9.86 -5.11
N VAL A 66 6.05 9.13 -4.11
CA VAL A 66 6.56 7.75 -4.26
C VAL A 66 5.48 6.73 -4.69
N LEU A 67 4.21 7.10 -4.61
CA LEU A 67 3.09 6.22 -4.98
C LEU A 67 2.76 6.26 -6.47
N PHE A 68 3.28 7.25 -7.20
CA PHE A 68 2.90 7.52 -8.58
C PHE A 68 4.10 7.35 -9.51
N GLU A 69 3.83 6.99 -10.77
CA GLU A 69 4.82 7.00 -11.87
C GLU A 69 6.11 6.20 -11.56
N ASP A 70 5.97 5.10 -10.84
CA ASP A 70 7.07 4.23 -10.49
C ASP A 70 7.41 3.28 -11.66
N MET A 71 8.37 3.70 -12.48
CA MET A 71 8.89 2.89 -13.59
C MET A 71 9.56 1.59 -13.14
N GLY A 72 9.96 1.47 -11.86
CA GLY A 72 10.44 0.21 -11.30
C GLY A 72 9.34 -0.86 -11.34
N VAL A 73 8.13 -0.51 -10.90
CA VAL A 73 6.97 -1.42 -10.92
C VAL A 73 6.59 -1.83 -12.34
N VAL A 74 6.70 -0.91 -13.31
CA VAL A 74 6.45 -1.23 -14.73
C VAL A 74 7.41 -2.31 -15.21
N ARG A 75 8.72 -2.14 -14.94
CA ARG A 75 9.75 -3.12 -15.31
C ARG A 75 9.55 -4.45 -14.60
N GLU A 76 9.21 -4.44 -13.31
CA GLU A 76 8.90 -5.66 -12.57
C GLU A 76 7.71 -6.43 -13.18
N MET A 77 6.69 -5.72 -13.68
CA MET A 77 5.58 -6.33 -14.41
C MET A 77 6.01 -6.87 -15.78
N GLU A 78 6.85 -6.16 -16.53
CA GLU A 78 7.43 -6.62 -17.80
C GLU A 78 8.19 -7.93 -17.60
N ASP A 79 9.09 -7.96 -16.61
CA ASP A 79 9.89 -9.14 -16.24
C ASP A 79 9.00 -10.31 -15.84
N PHE A 80 7.96 -10.05 -15.03
CA PHE A 80 6.99 -11.07 -14.64
C PHE A 80 6.26 -11.66 -15.85
N PHE A 81 5.80 -10.84 -16.79
CA PHE A 81 5.08 -11.32 -17.97
C PHE A 81 5.98 -12.11 -18.92
N ALA A 82 7.22 -11.66 -19.14
CA ALA A 82 8.20 -12.39 -19.93
C ALA A 82 8.46 -13.78 -19.33
N TRP A 83 8.73 -13.83 -18.03
CA TRP A 83 8.90 -15.09 -17.31
C TRP A 83 7.66 -16.00 -17.41
N ALA A 84 6.46 -15.45 -17.18
CA ALA A 84 5.23 -16.24 -17.20
C ALA A 84 4.94 -16.86 -18.58
N LEU A 85 5.29 -16.15 -19.66
CA LEU A 85 5.16 -16.65 -21.03
C LEU A 85 6.13 -17.81 -21.29
N GLU A 86 7.40 -17.65 -20.93
CA GLU A 86 8.41 -18.71 -21.09
C GLU A 86 7.99 -20.00 -20.36
N GLU A 87 7.49 -19.87 -19.13
CA GLU A 87 7.02 -21.02 -18.33
C GLU A 87 5.76 -21.66 -18.92
N ALA A 88 4.81 -20.86 -19.43
CA ALA A 88 3.62 -21.39 -20.09
C ALA A 88 3.96 -22.15 -21.38
N GLU A 89 4.97 -21.70 -22.15
CA GLU A 89 5.43 -22.37 -23.36
C GLU A 89 6.18 -23.67 -23.07
N LYS A 90 7.04 -23.70 -22.03
CA LYS A 90 7.70 -24.93 -21.57
C LYS A 90 6.66 -25.99 -21.20
N LYS A 91 5.69 -25.62 -20.36
CA LYS A 91 4.63 -26.53 -19.92
C LYS A 91 3.77 -27.05 -21.07
N ARG A 92 3.55 -26.24 -22.12
CA ARG A 92 2.81 -26.68 -23.32
C ARG A 92 3.60 -27.72 -24.12
N ARG A 93 4.92 -27.53 -24.29
CA ARG A 93 5.79 -28.49 -24.96
C ARG A 93 5.81 -29.83 -24.24
N ASP A 94 5.89 -29.81 -22.91
CA ASP A 94 5.92 -31.02 -22.08
C ASP A 94 4.61 -31.83 -22.11
N LEU A 95 3.47 -31.18 -22.37
CA LEU A 95 2.15 -31.81 -22.50
C LEU A 95 1.81 -32.28 -23.91
N SER A 96 2.65 -31.96 -24.90
CA SER A 96 2.43 -32.29 -26.33
C SER A 96 3.20 -33.54 -26.78
N ILE A 97 3.79 -34.27 -25.83
CA ILE A 97 4.49 -35.56 -25.99
C ILE A 97 3.65 -36.64 -25.33
#